data_AF-A0A971HYH0-F1
#
_entry.id   AF-A0A971HYH0-F1
#
_cell.length_a   1.000
_cell.length_b   1.000
_cell.length_c   1.000
_cell.angle_alpha   90.00
_cell.angle_beta   90.00
_cell.angle_gamma   90.00
#
_symmetry.space_group_name_H-M   'P 1'
#
loop_
_entity.id
_entity.type
_entity.pdbx_description
1 polymer ?
#
loop_
_entity_poly.entity_id
_entity_poly.type
_entity_poly.pdbx_seq_one_letter_code
_entity_poly.pdbx_strand_id
1 'polypeptide(L)'
;MLREWLLTLVPLERFATVISAFSLAQQKGIVNPLISPPLVMTSIMAVVMLPITAWDMLGKIPIMPTLGKEALRRHALALLLDGLCPEKSREE
;
A
#
# COMPACT_ATOMS: atom_id res chain seq x y z
N MET A 1 -11.92 -14.54 -22.65
CA MET A 1 -10.79 -13.84 -23.30
C MET A 1 -10.17 -12.78 -22.38
N LEU A 2 -10.82 -11.64 -22.09
CA LEU A 2 -10.22 -10.58 -21.24
C LEU A 2 -10.03 -11.02 -19.77
N ARG A 3 -11.02 -11.73 -19.22
CA ARG A 3 -10.99 -12.31 -17.87
C ARG A 3 -9.80 -13.24 -17.67
N GLU A 4 -9.59 -14.22 -18.56
CA GLU A 4 -8.46 -15.15 -18.43
C GLU A 4 -7.10 -14.45 -18.49
N TRP A 5 -6.95 -13.44 -19.36
CA TRP A 5 -5.71 -12.67 -19.46
C TRP A 5 -5.45 -11.81 -18.20
N LEU A 6 -6.49 -11.20 -17.64
CA LEU A 6 -6.38 -10.44 -16.39
C LEU A 6 -5.89 -11.31 -15.23
N LEU A 7 -6.34 -12.58 -15.17
CA LEU A 7 -5.92 -13.57 -14.17
C LEU A 7 -4.45 -13.99 -14.34
N THR A 8 -3.88 -13.90 -15.55
CA THR A 8 -2.45 -14.15 -15.77
C THR A 8 -1.56 -12.99 -15.34
N LEU A 9 -2.09 -11.77 -15.29
CA LEU A 9 -1.38 -10.57 -14.84
C LEU A 9 -1.47 -10.33 -13.33
N VAL A 10 -2.56 -10.80 -12.71
CA VAL A 10 -2.83 -10.67 -11.28
C VAL A 10 -2.63 -12.04 -10.64
N PRO A 11 -1.47 -12.31 -9.99
CA PRO A 11 -1.19 -13.62 -9.41
C PRO A 11 -2.07 -13.85 -8.17
N LEU A 12 -3.30 -14.32 -8.38
CA LEU A 12 -4.30 -14.50 -7.35
C LEU A 12 -3.84 -15.40 -6.21
N GLU A 13 -3.01 -16.43 -6.47
CA GLU A 13 -2.48 -17.27 -5.39
C GLU A 13 -1.57 -16.46 -4.46
N ARG A 14 -0.83 -15.48 -5.01
CA ARG A 14 0.00 -14.58 -4.21
C ARG A 14 -0.88 -13.65 -3.36
N PHE A 15 -1.99 -13.15 -3.91
CA PHE A 15 -2.95 -12.36 -3.13
C PHE A 15 -3.51 -13.16 -1.95
N ALA A 16 -3.98 -14.39 -2.20
CA ALA A 16 -4.48 -15.26 -1.14
C ALA A 16 -3.42 -15.50 -0.06
N THR A 17 -2.17 -15.77 -0.46
CA THR A 17 -1.04 -15.96 0.46
C THR A 17 -0.81 -14.72 1.34
N VAL A 18 -0.85 -13.52 0.76
CA VAL A 18 -0.65 -12.29 1.53
C VAL A 18 -1.82 -12.03 2.49
N ILE A 19 -3.06 -12.25 2.06
CA ILE A 19 -4.24 -12.11 2.92
C ILE A 19 -4.14 -13.05 4.12
N SER A 20 -3.74 -14.31 3.91
CA SER A 20 -3.52 -15.28 4.98
C SER A 20 -2.41 -14.84 5.94
N ALA A 21 -1.30 -14.28 5.43
CA ALA A 21 -0.21 -13.77 6.25
C ALA A 21 -0.65 -12.61 7.14
N PHE A 22 -1.39 -11.63 6.61
CA PHE A 22 -1.94 -10.52 7.40
C PHE A 22 -2.96 -11.00 8.43
N SER A 23 -3.80 -11.97 8.08
CA SER A 23 -4.76 -12.57 9.01
C SER A 23 -4.05 -13.22 10.20
N LEU A 24 -2.96 -13.96 9.94
CA LEU A 24 -2.16 -14.57 11.01
C LEU A 24 -1.43 -13.52 11.86
N ALA A 25 -0.89 -12.47 11.24
CA ALA A 25 -0.25 -11.38 11.95
C ALA A 25 -1.24 -10.63 12.86
N GLN A 26 -2.49 -10.47 12.42
CA GLN A 26 -3.56 -9.81 13.17
C GLN A 26 -3.96 -10.65 14.39
N GLN A 27 -4.09 -11.97 14.23
CA GLN A 27 -4.33 -12.90 15.35
C GLN A 27 -3.19 -12.87 16.39
N LYS A 28 -1.96 -12.62 15.95
CA LYS A 28 -0.79 -12.49 16.83
C LYS A 28 -0.63 -11.10 17.46
N GLY A 29 -1.53 -10.15 17.15
CA GLY A 29 -1.45 -8.77 17.63
C GLY A 29 -0.28 -7.96 17.05
N ILE A 30 0.33 -8.42 15.95
CA ILE A 30 1.46 -7.75 15.29
C ILE A 30 0.99 -6.58 14.43
N VAL A 31 -0.21 -6.70 13.84
CA VAL A 31 -0.81 -5.66 12.99
C VAL A 31 -2.12 -5.16 13.61
N ASN A 32 -2.48 -3.93 13.29
CA ASN A 32 -3.65 -3.26 13.86
C ASN A 32 -4.93 -4.12 13.68
N PRO A 33 -5.67 -4.45 14.76
CA PRO A 33 -6.83 -5.33 14.70
C PRO A 33 -8.02 -4.76 13.93
N LEU A 34 -8.03 -3.46 13.62
CA LEU A 34 -9.07 -2.81 12.85
C LEU A 34 -8.87 -2.90 11.33
N ILE A 35 -7.71 -3.40 10.88
CA ILE A 35 -7.48 -3.58 9.44
C ILE A 35 -8.26 -4.81 8.94
N SER A 36 -8.73 -4.72 7.71
CA SER A 36 -9.30 -5.85 6.98
C SER A 36 -8.21 -6.47 6.09
N PRO A 37 -7.71 -7.68 6.37
CA PRO A 37 -6.62 -8.30 5.60
C PRO A 37 -6.85 -8.36 4.08
N PRO A 38 -8.07 -8.63 3.57
CA PRO A 38 -8.36 -8.54 2.14
C PRO A 38 -8.16 -7.15 1.54
N LEU A 39 -8.44 -6.09 2.31
CA LEU A 39 -8.33 -4.71 1.84
C LEU A 39 -6.89 -4.19 1.87
N VAL A 40 -6.04 -4.70 2.77
CA VAL A 40 -4.65 -4.24 2.92
C VAL A 40 -3.90 -4.25 1.58
N MET A 41 -4.02 -5.35 0.81
CA MET A 41 -3.36 -5.45 -0.49
C MET A 41 -3.87 -4.42 -1.49
N THR A 42 -5.18 -4.19 -1.53
CA THR A 42 -5.77 -3.17 -2.40
C THR A 42 -5.34 -1.77 -2.00
N SER A 43 -5.22 -1.49 -0.70
CA SER A 43 -4.73 -0.21 -0.18
C SER A 43 -3.27 0.03 -0.53
N ILE A 44 -2.39 -0.97 -0.36
CA ILE A 44 -0.98 -0.89 -0.75
C ILE A 44 -0.86 -0.61 -2.25
N MET A 45 -1.62 -1.35 -3.07
CA MET A 45 -1.65 -1.10 -4.52
C MET A 45 -2.14 0.31 -4.84
N ALA A 46 -3.18 0.81 -4.19
CA ALA A 46 -3.68 2.15 -4.44
C ALA A 46 -2.61 3.23 -4.14
N VAL A 47 -1.92 3.09 -3.00
CA VAL A 47 -0.86 4.03 -2.58
C VAL A 47 0.34 4.00 -3.53
N VAL A 48 0.62 2.86 -4.17
CA VAL A 48 1.77 2.72 -5.09
C VAL A 48 1.40 2.97 -6.55
N MET A 49 0.35 2.35 -7.07
CA MET A 49 -0.05 2.45 -8.47
C MET A 49 -0.59 3.81 -8.84
N LEU A 50 -1.43 4.44 -8.01
CA LEU A 50 -2.03 5.73 -8.34
C LEU A 50 -0.99 6.82 -8.64
N PRO A 51 0.05 7.04 -7.83
CA PRO A 51 1.09 8.02 -8.16
C PRO A 51 1.97 7.60 -9.34
N ILE A 52 2.16 6.30 -9.59
CA ILE A 52 2.92 5.82 -10.75
C ILE A 52 2.15 6.07 -12.05
N THR A 53 0.85 5.74 -12.09
CA THR A 53 0.01 5.91 -13.28
C THR A 53 -0.34 7.37 -13.53
N ALA A 54 -0.59 8.14 -12.47
CA ALA A 54 -0.92 9.56 -12.56
C ALA A 54 0.31 10.46 -12.67
N TRP A 55 1.51 9.92 -12.81
CA TRP A 55 2.76 10.69 -12.79
C TRP A 55 2.76 11.88 -13.76
N ASP A 56 2.39 11.64 -15.02
CA ASP A 56 2.37 12.66 -16.07
C ASP A 56 1.32 13.76 -15.79
N MET A 57 0.22 13.42 -15.12
CA MET A 57 -0.78 14.40 -14.70
C MET A 57 -0.32 15.18 -13.46
N LEU A 58 0.22 14.48 -12.47
CA LEU A 58 0.71 15.09 -11.22
C LEU A 58 1.87 16.04 -11.46
N GLY A 59 2.75 15.74 -12.43
CA GLY A 59 3.86 16.61 -12.83
C GLY A 59 3.43 17.95 -13.44
N LYS A 60 2.16 18.13 -13.81
CA LYS A 60 1.59 19.40 -14.30
C LYS A 60 1.17 20.34 -13.17
N ILE A 61 1.12 19.85 -11.93
CA ILE A 61 0.76 20.64 -10.76
C ILE A 61 2.04 21.34 -10.25
N PRO A 62 2.11 22.70 -10.24
CA PRO A 62 3.35 23.43 -9.95
C PRO A 62 3.97 23.18 -8.57
N ILE A 63 3.17 22.75 -7.60
CA ILE A 63 3.59 22.52 -6.21
C ILE A 63 3.96 21.03 -6.00
N MET A 64 3.65 20.16 -6.96
CA MET A 64 3.87 18.73 -6.80
C MET A 64 5.36 18.41 -7.03
N PRO A 65 6.05 17.81 -6.05
CA PRO A 65 7.44 17.42 -6.22
C PRO A 65 7.56 16.28 -7.24
N THR A 66 8.69 16.21 -7.94
CA THR A 66 9.06 15.04 -8.73
C THR A 66 9.15 13.83 -7.80
N LEU A 67 8.16 12.94 -7.90
CA LEU A 67 7.87 11.87 -6.94
C LEU A 67 8.81 10.66 -7.07
N GLY A 68 10.14 10.84 -7.15
CA GLY A 68 11.07 9.74 -7.52
C GLY A 68 10.77 8.41 -6.80
N LYS A 69 11.06 7.25 -7.42
CA LYS A 69 10.76 5.91 -6.87
C LYS A 69 11.06 5.78 -5.37
N GLU A 70 12.18 6.36 -4.94
CA GLU A 70 12.61 6.35 -3.54
C GLU A 70 11.81 7.28 -2.62
N ALA A 71 11.35 8.43 -3.13
CA ALA A 71 10.43 9.32 -2.40
C ALA A 71 9.06 8.67 -2.22
N LEU A 72 8.53 8.03 -3.27
CA LEU A 72 7.28 7.27 -3.18
C LEU A 72 7.40 6.10 -2.19
N ARG A 73 8.51 5.34 -2.24
CA ARG A 73 8.78 4.25 -1.29
C ARG A 73 8.77 4.73 0.15
N ARG A 74 9.51 5.81 0.45
CA ARG A 74 9.57 6.39 1.81
C ARG A 74 8.21 6.88 2.27
N HIS A 75 7.47 7.58 1.41
CA HIS A 75 6.14 8.07 1.74
C HIS A 75 5.14 6.94 1.99
N ALA A 76 5.11 5.93 1.13
CA ALA A 76 4.22 4.78 1.28
C ALA A 76 4.50 4.01 2.58
N LEU A 77 5.78 3.81 2.94
CA LEU A 77 6.14 3.14 4.19
C LEU A 77 5.74 3.94 5.41
N ALA A 78 6.03 5.26 5.43
CA ALA A 78 5.61 6.12 6.54
C ALA A 78 4.09 6.09 6.72
N LEU A 79 3.33 6.16 5.62
CA LEU A 79 1.87 6.11 5.67
C LEU A 79 1.33 4.75 6.15
N LEU A 80 1.94 3.64 5.75
CA LEU A 80 1.48 2.29 6.10
C LEU A 80 1.87 1.87 7.51
N LEU A 81 3.01 2.34 8.02
CA LEU A 81 3.55 1.96 9.32
C LEU A 81 3.18 2.96 10.42
N ASP A 82 3.35 4.25 10.14
CA ASP A 82 3.17 5.33 11.12
C ASP A 82 1.81 6.03 10.97
N GLY A 83 1.14 5.85 9.84
CA GLY A 83 -0.11 6.53 9.53
C GLY A 83 0.09 8.03 9.21
N LEU A 84 -1.00 8.81 9.33
CA LEU A 84 -0.94 10.26 9.16
C LEU A 84 -0.54 10.99 10.45
N CYS A 85 -0.82 10.36 11.58
CA CYS A 85 -0.49 10.86 12.90
C CYS A 85 0.54 9.91 13.48
N PRO A 86 1.85 10.19 13.34
CA PRO A 86 2.86 9.35 13.97
C PRO A 86 2.57 9.31 15.47
N GLU A 87 2.67 8.11 16.07
CA GLU A 87 2.69 8.03 17.52
C GLU A 87 3.80 8.95 18.01
N LYS A 88 3.44 9.97 18.79
CA LYS A 88 4.42 10.81 19.47
C LYS A 88 5.17 9.85 20.38
N SER A 89 6.40 9.50 20.00
CA SER A 89 7.30 8.72 20.84
C SER A 89 7.20 9.31 22.24
N ARG A 90 6.65 8.54 23.17
CA ARG A 90 6.63 8.89 24.59
C ARG A 90 8.09 8.85 25.01
N GLU A 91 8.77 9.98 24.88
CA GLU A 91 10.00 10.26 25.59
C GLU A 91 9.60 10.35 27.07
N GLU A 92 9.78 9.24 27.78
CA GLU A 92 9.84 9.17 29.24
C GLU A 92 11.29 9.43 29.70
#